data_AF-A0A8J3TRZ7-F1
#
_entry.id   AF-A0A8J3TRZ7-F1
#
_cell.length_a   1.000
_cell.length_b   1.000
_cell.length_c   1.000
_cell.angle_alpha   90.00
_cell.angle_beta   90.00
_cell.angle_gamma   90.00
#
_symmetry.space_group_name_H-M   'P 1'
#
loop_
_entity.id
_entity.type
_entity.pdbx_description
1 polymer ?
#
loop_
_entity_poly.entity_id
_entity_poly.type
_entity_poly.pdbx_seq_one_letter_code
_entity_poly.pdbx_strand_id
1 'polypeptide(L)'
;MTAQPHEPHRGRTPAEIRASLREDRSPRAIRAALPVEDLDAFDREYREALRSAADELDLTPLHECVESWWRQAVLKADPLAYAVMVEQAQEIQR
;
A
#
# COMPACT_ATOMS: atom_id res chain seq x y z
N MET A 1 -20.84 -1.26 17.65
CA MET A 1 -19.91 -1.27 16.51
C MET A 1 -18.50 -1.47 17.07
N THR A 2 -18.07 -2.72 17.23
CA THR A 2 -16.76 -3.05 17.85
C THR A 2 -15.69 -3.07 16.76
N ALA A 3 -14.82 -2.06 16.75
CA ALA A 3 -13.58 -2.12 15.99
C ALA A 3 -12.74 -3.27 16.57
N GLN A 4 -12.41 -4.27 15.75
CA GLN A 4 -11.54 -5.35 16.19
C GLN A 4 -10.13 -4.82 16.49
N PRO A 5 -9.45 -5.35 17.51
CA PRO A 5 -8.08 -4.96 17.81
C PRO A 5 -7.15 -5.57 16.77
N HIS A 6 -6.42 -4.73 16.04
CA HIS A 6 -5.33 -5.17 15.18
C HIS A 6 -4.15 -5.59 16.07
N GLU A 7 -3.96 -6.90 16.24
CA GLU A 7 -2.74 -7.44 16.85
C GLU A 7 -1.51 -6.98 16.04
N PRO A 8 -0.40 -6.61 16.71
CA PRO A 8 0.84 -6.29 16.04
C PRO A 8 1.37 -7.57 15.38
N HIS A 9 1.30 -7.63 14.06
CA HIS A 9 1.64 -8.83 13.32
C HIS A 9 3.12 -9.22 13.54
N ARG A 10 3.35 -10.35 14.23
CA ARG A 10 4.55 -11.18 14.00
C ARG A 10 4.70 -11.37 12.48
N GLY A 11 5.94 -11.25 11.98
CA GLY A 11 6.28 -11.05 10.57
C GLY A 11 5.39 -11.81 9.58
N ARG A 12 4.43 -11.09 8.98
CA ARG A 12 3.64 -11.58 7.85
C ARG A 12 4.59 -11.84 6.69
N THR A 13 4.36 -12.94 5.98
CA THR A 13 5.06 -13.23 4.74
C THR A 13 4.64 -12.22 3.66
N PRO A 14 5.49 -11.96 2.66
CA PRO A 14 5.14 -11.17 1.48
C PRO A 14 3.81 -11.56 0.82
N ALA A 15 3.51 -12.86 0.74
CA ALA A 15 2.28 -13.38 0.15
C ALA A 15 1.04 -13.01 0.98
N GLU A 16 1.12 -13.08 2.30
CA GLU A 16 0.03 -12.69 3.22
C GLU A 16 -0.22 -11.18 3.19
N ILE A 17 0.84 -10.36 3.10
CA ILE A 17 0.70 -8.91 2.94
C ILE A 17 -0.05 -8.59 1.64
N ARG A 18 0.32 -9.21 0.52
CA ARG A 18 -0.39 -9.03 -0.76
C ARG A 18 -1.82 -9.56 -0.76
N ALA A 19 -2.10 -10.66 -0.04
CA ALA A 19 -3.46 -11.17 0.12
C ALA A 19 -4.34 -10.16 0.87
N SER A 20 -3.83 -9.64 2.00
CA SER A 20 -4.50 -8.61 2.79
C SER A 20 -4.78 -7.34 1.98
N LEU A 21 -3.83 -6.87 1.16
CA LEU A 21 -4.02 -5.71 0.28
C LEU A 21 -4.99 -5.94 -0.89
N ARG A 22 -5.27 -7.19 -1.26
CA ARG A 22 -6.32 -7.52 -2.25
C ARG A 22 -7.71 -7.48 -1.63
N GLU A 23 -7.83 -7.85 -0.37
CA GLU A 23 -9.10 -7.86 0.37
C GLU A 23 -9.47 -6.48 0.91
N ASP A 24 -8.49 -5.71 1.39
CA ASP A 24 -8.71 -4.39 1.99
C ASP A 24 -7.74 -3.36 1.41
N ARG A 25 -8.28 -2.42 0.60
CA ARG A 25 -7.55 -1.27 0.05
C ARG A 25 -7.70 0.00 0.87
N SER A 26 -8.18 -0.11 2.11
CA SER A 26 -8.32 1.06 2.97
C SER A 26 -6.95 1.68 3.29
N PRO A 27 -6.90 3.00 3.53
CA PRO A 27 -5.68 3.69 3.97
C PRO A 27 -5.04 3.02 5.21
N ARG A 28 -5.86 2.48 6.11
CA ARG A 28 -5.40 1.74 7.29
C ARG A 28 -4.66 0.45 6.91
N ALA A 29 -5.23 -0.35 6.01
CA ALA A 29 -4.60 -1.59 5.54
C ALA A 29 -3.31 -1.32 4.76
N ILE A 30 -3.32 -0.30 3.90
CA ILE A 30 -2.14 0.16 3.16
C ILE A 30 -1.03 0.55 4.13
N ARG A 31 -1.33 1.43 5.11
CA ARG A 31 -0.36 1.87 6.12
C ARG A 31 0.24 0.70 6.91
N ALA A 32 -0.56 -0.32 7.23
CA ALA A 32 -0.08 -1.50 7.96
C ALA A 32 0.80 -2.43 7.10
N ALA A 33 0.79 -2.28 5.79
CA ALA A 33 1.57 -3.07 4.84
C ALA A 33 2.84 -2.35 4.34
N LEU A 34 2.94 -1.04 4.55
CA LEU A 34 4.11 -0.25 4.16
C LEU A 34 5.31 -0.52 5.07
N PRO A 35 6.53 -0.47 4.53
CA PRO A 35 7.74 -0.51 5.33
C PRO A 35 7.89 0.78 6.14
N VAL A 36 8.65 0.73 7.24
CA VAL A 36 8.69 1.81 8.24
C VAL A 36 9.16 3.14 7.65
N GLU A 37 10.08 3.10 6.69
CA GLU A 37 10.64 4.26 6.00
C GLU A 37 9.62 5.03 5.16
N ASP A 38 8.53 4.39 4.73
CA ASP A 38 7.50 5.02 3.90
C ASP A 38 6.32 5.58 4.73
N LEU A 39 6.20 5.21 6.01
CA LEU A 39 5.03 5.56 6.83
C LEU A 39 4.84 7.07 6.97
N ASP A 40 5.93 7.81 7.17
CA ASP A 40 5.88 9.27 7.33
C ASP A 40 5.49 9.98 6.02
N ALA A 41 5.93 9.45 4.88
CA ALA A 41 5.56 9.97 3.56
C ALA A 41 4.07 9.73 3.30
N PHE A 42 3.60 8.50 3.52
CA PHE A 42 2.19 8.14 3.39
C PHE A 42 1.30 9.01 4.30
N ASP A 43 1.62 9.12 5.59
CA ASP A 43 0.81 9.87 6.55
C ASP A 43 0.75 11.37 6.20
N ARG A 44 1.82 11.93 5.62
CA ARG A 44 1.85 13.33 5.18
C ARG A 44 0.98 13.54 3.93
N GLU A 45 1.22 12.76 2.89
CA GLU A 45 0.52 12.90 1.60
C GLU A 45 -0.98 12.62 1.74
N TYR A 46 -1.36 11.60 2.53
CA TYR A 46 -2.76 11.30 2.80
C TYR A 46 -3.48 12.45 3.51
N ARG A 47 -2.83 13.10 4.49
CA ARG A 47 -3.40 14.27 5.20
C ARG A 47 -3.48 15.50 4.31
N GLU A 48 -2.54 15.67 3.40
CA GLU A 48 -2.56 16.76 2.42
C GLU A 48 -3.72 16.57 1.43
N ALA A 49 -3.85 15.36 0.86
CA ALA A 49 -4.93 15.03 -0.06
C ALA A 49 -6.32 15.17 0.60
N LEU A 50 -6.48 14.77 1.87
CA LEU A 50 -7.70 15.00 2.63
C LEU A 50 -8.05 16.49 2.78
N ARG A 51 -7.04 17.34 2.96
CA ARG A 51 -7.23 18.78 3.11
C ARG A 51 -7.66 19.41 1.79
N SER A 52 -6.93 19.14 0.70
CA SER A 52 -7.30 19.59 -0.64
C SER A 52 -8.70 19.14 -1.03
N ALA A 53 -9.04 17.89 -0.73
CA ALA A 53 -10.36 17.37 -1.04
C ALA A 53 -11.49 18.05 -0.26
N ALA A 54 -11.23 18.48 0.98
CA ALA A 54 -12.19 19.25 1.78
C ALA A 54 -12.31 20.70 1.28
N ASP A 55 -11.19 21.33 0.90
CA ASP A 55 -11.15 22.72 0.44
C ASP A 55 -11.80 22.87 -0.94
N GLU A 56 -11.60 21.90 -1.84
CA GLU A 56 -12.07 21.93 -3.22
C GLU A 56 -13.38 21.15 -3.44
N LEU A 57 -13.85 20.42 -2.43
CA LEU A 57 -14.99 19.49 -2.50
C LEU A 57 -14.81 18.42 -3.60
N ASP A 58 -13.57 18.06 -3.90
CA ASP A 58 -13.21 17.03 -4.89
C ASP A 58 -12.39 15.91 -4.23
N LEU A 59 -12.92 14.68 -4.24
CA LEU A 59 -12.25 13.51 -3.67
C LEU A 59 -11.21 12.88 -4.62
N THR A 60 -11.09 13.38 -5.85
CA THR A 60 -10.16 12.83 -6.85
C THR A 60 -8.72 12.75 -6.34
N PRO A 61 -8.12 13.82 -5.75
CA PRO A 61 -6.76 13.75 -5.24
C PRO A 61 -6.57 12.70 -4.14
N LEU A 62 -7.59 12.49 -3.30
CA LEU A 62 -7.56 11.49 -2.25
C LEU A 62 -7.57 10.07 -2.83
N HIS A 63 -8.44 9.80 -3.81
CA HIS A 63 -8.49 8.50 -4.48
C HIS A 63 -7.19 8.18 -5.22
N GLU A 64 -6.61 9.16 -5.92
CA GLU A 64 -5.33 8.98 -6.60
C GLU A 64 -4.18 8.71 -5.63
N CYS A 65 -4.13 9.45 -4.51
CA CYS A 65 -3.18 9.20 -3.43
C CYS A 65 -3.29 7.76 -2.90
N VAL A 66 -4.51 7.31 -2.55
CA VAL A 66 -4.73 5.97 -2.02
C VAL A 66 -4.37 4.88 -3.04
N GLU A 67 -4.74 5.05 -4.31
CA GLU A 67 -4.41 4.10 -5.38
C GLU A 67 -2.91 4.02 -5.65
N SER A 68 -2.20 5.16 -5.64
CA SER A 68 -0.74 5.21 -5.79
C SER A 68 -0.04 4.43 -4.67
N TRP A 69 -0.39 4.74 -3.42
CA TRP A 69 0.20 4.10 -2.25
C TRP A 69 -0.17 2.62 -2.12
N TRP A 70 -1.38 2.22 -2.56
CA TRP A 70 -1.75 0.82 -2.65
C TRP A 70 -0.82 0.04 -3.59
N ARG A 71 -0.53 0.57 -4.79
CA ARG A 71 0.42 -0.08 -5.74
C ARG A 71 1.82 -0.17 -5.17
N GLN A 72 2.29 0.88 -4.49
CA GLN A 72 3.59 0.87 -3.83
C GLN A 72 3.66 -0.17 -2.71
N ALA A 73 2.62 -0.28 -1.87
CA ALA A 73 2.55 -1.28 -0.82
C ALA A 73 2.57 -2.71 -1.40
N VAL A 74 1.84 -2.97 -2.49
CA VAL A 74 1.86 -4.27 -3.18
C VAL A 74 3.25 -4.60 -3.73
N LEU A 75 3.92 -3.62 -4.35
CA LEU A 75 5.26 -3.78 -4.94
C LEU A 75 6.31 -4.04 -3.85
N LYS A 76 6.28 -3.25 -2.77
CA LYS A 76 7.25 -3.30 -1.68
C LYS A 76 7.06 -4.47 -0.74
N ALA A 77 5.87 -5.10 -0.75
CA ALA A 77 5.63 -6.32 0.00
C ALA A 77 6.57 -7.47 -0.42
N ASP A 78 7.12 -7.48 -1.64
CA ASP A 78 8.01 -8.54 -2.11
C ASP A 78 9.04 -8.10 -3.16
N PRO A 79 10.13 -7.47 -2.72
CA PRO A 79 11.18 -7.01 -3.61
C PRO A 79 11.89 -8.17 -4.33
N LEU A 80 11.97 -9.34 -3.69
CA LEU A 80 12.69 -10.51 -4.22
C LEU A 80 11.88 -11.24 -5.29
N ALA A 81 10.57 -11.45 -5.08
CA ALA A 81 9.71 -12.02 -6.11
C ALA A 81 9.58 -11.09 -7.32
N TYR A 82 9.61 -9.77 -7.11
CA TYR A 82 9.67 -8.81 -8.22
C TYR A 82 10.96 -8.98 -9.04
N ALA A 83 12.11 -9.10 -8.39
CA ALA A 83 13.40 -9.31 -9.06
C ALA A 83 13.41 -10.62 -9.88
N VAL A 84 12.91 -11.73 -9.30
CA VAL A 84 12.81 -13.02 -10.00
C VAL A 84 11.84 -12.94 -11.19
N MET A 85 10.71 -12.25 -11.06
CA MET A 85 9.76 -12.08 -12.16
C MET A 85 10.36 -11.28 -13.33
N VAL A 86 11.14 -10.23 -13.04
CA VAL A 86 11.81 -9.41 -14.06
C VAL A 86 12.89 -10.22 -14.78
N GLU A 87 13.68 -11.01 -14.06
CA GLU A 87 14.70 -11.89 -14.63
C GLU A 87 14.08 -12.94 -15.56
N GLN A 88 12.99 -13.60 -15.12
CA GLN A 88 12.25 -14.56 -15.95
C GLN A 88 11.63 -13.94 -17.21
N ALA A 89 11.13 -12.70 -17.12
CA ALA A 89 10.58 -11.99 -18.28
C ALA A 89 11.64 -11.68 -19.34
N GLN A 90 12.90 -11.47 -18.94
CA GLN A 90 14.02 -11.24 -19.86
C GLN A 90 14.46 -12.50 -20.59
N GLU A 91 14.32 -13.68 -19.98
CA GLU A 91 14.67 -14.96 -20.62
C GLU A 91 13.68 -15.34 -21.73
N ILE A 92 12.40 -14.99 -21.61
CA ILE A 92 11.36 -15.29 -22.61
C ILE A 92 11.51 -14.45 -23.89
N GLN A 93 12.18 -13.30 -23.81
CA GLN A 93 12.44 -12.41 -24.96
C GLN A 93 13.72 -12.74 -25.72
N ARG A 94 14.46 -13.79 -25.33
CA ARG A 94 15.70 -14.23 -25.95
C ARG A 94 15.48 -15.49 -26.80
#